data_AF-D5BZ08-F1
#
_entry.id   AF-D5BZ08-F1
#
_cell.length_a   1.000
_cell.length_b   1.000
_cell.length_c   1.000
_cell.angle_alpha   90.00
_cell.angle_beta   90.00
_cell.angle_gamma   90.00
#
_symmetry.space_group_name_H-M   'P 1'
#
loop_
_entity.id
_entity.type
_entity.pdbx_description
1 polymer ?
#
loop_
_entity_poly.entity_id
_entity_poly.type
_entity_poly.pdbx_seq_one_letter_code
_entity_poly.pdbx_strand_id
1 'polypeptide(L)'
;MIEKLNKLAIFISPLKWPALIISIALLVVAVTIAVSSSSRDEDILLIPSIVGFVWFLCIYVLISNFQNIPRKIEPEDGWFARIKVRLYRFWFLVLGLLFILTTGLVLFISYRLIMDWLSRY
;
A
#
# COMPACT_ATOMS: atom_id res chain seq x y z
N MET A 1 -12.53 3.08 13.66
CA MET A 1 -11.94 2.65 12.37
C MET A 1 -10.42 2.54 12.45
N ILE A 2 -9.73 3.59 12.88
CA ILE A 2 -8.25 3.61 13.05
C ILE A 2 -7.73 2.46 13.94
N GLU A 3 -8.43 2.13 15.04
CA GLU A 3 -8.04 1.03 15.94
C GLU A 3 -8.20 -0.36 15.30
N LYS A 4 -9.12 -0.53 14.34
CA LYS A 4 -9.26 -1.78 13.58
C LYS A 4 -8.12 -1.93 12.55
N LEU A 5 -7.77 -0.83 11.88
CA LEU A 5 -6.62 -0.76 10.97
C LEU A 5 -5.30 -1.01 11.70
N ASN A 6 -5.17 -0.50 12.92
CA ASN A 6 -4.02 -0.79 13.79
C ASN A 6 -3.91 -2.27 14.16
N LYS A 7 -5.03 -2.88 14.60
CA LYS A 7 -5.05 -4.31 14.92
C LYS A 7 -4.67 -5.15 13.72
N LEU A 8 -5.18 -4.81 12.53
CA LEU A 8 -4.75 -5.42 11.29
C LEU A 8 -3.25 -5.19 11.07
N ALA A 9 -2.78 -3.94 11.06
CA ALA A 9 -1.37 -3.61 10.81
C ALA A 9 -0.39 -4.30 11.77
N ILE A 10 -0.75 -4.49 13.04
CA ILE A 10 0.03 -5.25 14.01
C ILE A 10 0.01 -6.74 13.66
N PHE A 11 -1.15 -7.29 13.30
CA PHE A 11 -1.28 -8.70 12.91
C PHE A 11 -0.49 -9.05 11.64
N ILE A 12 -0.50 -8.18 10.63
CA ILE A 12 0.30 -8.32 9.39
C ILE A 12 1.71 -7.71 9.49
N SER A 13 2.11 -7.19 10.67
CA SER A 13 3.43 -6.60 10.86
C SER A 13 4.65 -7.48 10.52
N PRO A 14 4.66 -8.82 10.78
CA PRO A 14 5.78 -9.65 10.37
C PRO A 14 5.92 -9.72 8.84
N LEU A 15 4.85 -9.43 8.10
CA LEU A 15 4.83 -9.43 6.64
C LEU A 15 5.37 -8.12 6.03
N LYS A 16 5.77 -7.13 6.85
CA LYS A 16 6.32 -5.84 6.38
C LYS A 16 7.51 -6.01 5.45
N TRP A 17 8.52 -6.77 5.91
CA TRP A 17 9.76 -6.99 5.16
C TRP A 17 9.53 -7.87 3.93
N PRO A 18 8.80 -9.00 4.01
CA PRO A 18 8.40 -9.76 2.83
C PRO A 18 7.65 -8.91 1.80
N ALA A 19 6.69 -8.08 2.21
CA ALA A 19 5.94 -7.22 1.30
C ALA A 19 6.84 -6.22 0.57
N LEU A 20 7.81 -5.62 1.25
CA LEU A 20 8.78 -4.72 0.62
C LEU A 20 9.67 -5.47 -0.38
N ILE A 21 10.18 -6.65 0.00
CA ILE A 21 11.05 -7.46 -0.88
C ILE A 21 10.29 -7.86 -2.15
N ILE A 22 9.05 -8.33 -2.00
CA ILE A 22 8.21 -8.74 -3.12
C ILE A 22 7.87 -7.54 -4.01
N SER A 23 7.56 -6.38 -3.42
CA SER A 23 7.35 -5.13 -4.16
C SER A 23 8.58 -4.78 -5.00
N ILE A 24 9.77 -4.75 -4.42
CA ILE A 24 11.01 -4.45 -5.15
C ILE A 24 11.27 -5.47 -6.26
N ALA A 25 11.08 -6.76 -5.99
CA ALA A 25 11.25 -7.81 -6.99
C ALA A 25 10.31 -7.61 -8.19
N LEU A 26 9.04 -7.29 -7.95
CA LEU A 26 8.05 -7.03 -8.99
C LEU A 26 8.35 -5.75 -9.78
N LEU A 27 8.88 -4.71 -9.13
CA LEU A 27 9.36 -3.51 -9.80
C LEU A 27 10.53 -3.84 -10.74
N VAL A 28 11.51 -4.61 -10.25
CA VAL A 28 12.67 -5.02 -11.06
C VAL A 28 12.22 -5.83 -12.27
N VAL A 29 11.29 -6.77 -12.10
CA VAL A 29 10.71 -7.54 -13.22
C VAL A 29 10.01 -6.62 -14.21
N ALA A 30 9.17 -5.69 -13.73
CA ALA A 30 8.46 -4.75 -14.59
C ALA A 30 9.42 -3.85 -15.38
N VAL A 31 10.46 -3.31 -14.74
CA VAL A 31 11.49 -2.47 -15.40
C VAL A 31 12.29 -3.29 -16.40
N THR A 32 12.64 -4.53 -16.05
CA THR A 32 13.39 -5.41 -16.96
C THR A 32 12.60 -5.66 -18.23
N ILE A 33 11.33 -6.07 -18.10
CA ILE A 33 10.45 -6.30 -19.26
C ILE A 33 10.25 -5.00 -20.06
N ALA A 34 10.08 -3.86 -19.40
CA ALA A 34 9.89 -2.57 -20.06
C ALA A 34 11.12 -2.11 -20.88
N VAL A 35 12.33 -2.51 -20.48
CA VAL A 35 13.59 -2.12 -21.14
C VAL A 35 14.05 -3.17 -22.17
N SER A 36 13.73 -4.45 -21.96
CA SER A 36 14.16 -5.55 -22.83
C SER A 36 13.14 -5.96 -23.89
N SER A 37 11.86 -5.60 -23.74
CA SER A 37 10.81 -5.99 -24.69
C SER A 37 11.05 -5.34 -26.06
N SER A 38 11.28 -6.20 -27.06
CA SER A 38 11.34 -5.82 -28.48
C SER A 38 10.05 -6.18 -29.23
N SER A 39 9.14 -6.92 -28.61
CA SER A 39 7.90 -7.41 -29.22
C SER A 39 6.74 -7.49 -28.22
N ARG A 40 5.51 -7.26 -28.71
CA ARG A 40 4.26 -7.20 -27.93
C ARG A 40 3.91 -8.48 -27.15
N ASP A 41 4.47 -9.62 -27.54
CA ASP A 41 4.16 -10.92 -26.93
C ASP A 41 4.98 -11.17 -25.64
N GLU A 42 6.07 -10.44 -25.42
CA GLU A 42 6.89 -10.53 -24.19
C GLU A 42 6.29 -9.69 -23.03
N ASP A 43 5.33 -8.82 -23.31
CA ASP A 43 4.73 -7.90 -22.35
C ASP A 43 3.63 -8.53 -21.46
N ILE A 44 3.35 -9.82 -21.62
CA ILE A 44 2.29 -10.54 -20.88
C ILE A 44 2.46 -10.42 -19.36
N LEU A 45 3.70 -10.41 -18.86
CA LEU A 45 4.00 -10.33 -17.43
C LEU A 45 4.21 -8.90 -16.91
N LEU A 46 4.24 -7.90 -17.79
CA LEU A 46 4.49 -6.51 -17.41
C LEU A 46 3.33 -5.94 -16.58
N ILE A 47 2.10 -6.17 -17.04
CA ILE A 47 0.87 -5.75 -16.36
C ILE A 47 0.73 -6.41 -14.98
N PRO A 48 0.78 -7.75 -14.84
CA PRO A 48 0.73 -8.41 -13.53
C PRO A 48 1.83 -7.95 -12.57
N SER A 49 3.04 -7.69 -13.08
CA SER A 49 4.17 -7.25 -12.27
C SER A 49 3.94 -5.85 -11.69
N ILE A 50 3.44 -4.91 -12.50
CA ILE A 50 3.09 -3.56 -12.05
C ILE A 50 1.95 -3.62 -11.02
N VAL A 51 0.90 -4.40 -11.30
CA VAL A 51 -0.23 -4.55 -10.38
C VAL A 51 0.25 -5.12 -9.05
N GLY A 52 1.03 -6.20 -9.07
CA GLY A 52 1.61 -6.79 -7.87
C GLY A 52 2.50 -5.80 -7.11
N PHE A 53 3.38 -5.07 -7.80
CA PHE A 53 4.23 -4.05 -7.19
C PHE A 53 3.42 -3.05 -6.37
N VAL A 54 2.35 -2.49 -6.96
CA VAL A 54 1.52 -1.49 -6.31
C VAL A 54 0.79 -2.08 -5.10
N TRP A 55 0.26 -3.29 -5.21
CA TRP A 55 -0.40 -3.99 -4.11
C TRP A 55 0.53 -4.21 -2.90
N PHE A 56 1.73 -4.74 -3.14
CA PHE A 56 2.69 -5.01 -2.08
C PHE A 56 3.26 -3.71 -1.46
N LEU A 57 3.41 -2.66 -2.26
CA LEU A 57 3.80 -1.34 -1.77
C LEU A 57 2.71 -0.71 -0.89
N CYS A 58 1.43 -0.84 -1.29
CA CYS A 58 0.29 -0.44 -0.47
C CYS A 58 0.29 -1.17 0.89
N ILE A 59 0.51 -2.49 0.90
CA ILE A 59 0.60 -3.29 2.13
C ILE A 59 1.74 -2.78 3.03
N TYR A 60 2.92 -2.53 2.46
CA TYR A 60 4.06 -1.97 3.20
C TYR A 60 3.73 -0.60 3.82
N VAL A 61 3.14 0.31 3.05
CA VAL A 61 2.76 1.65 3.52
C VAL A 61 1.72 1.56 4.64
N LEU A 62 0.73 0.66 4.51
CA LEU A 62 -0.27 0.41 5.56
C LEU A 62 0.39 -0.07 6.83
N ILE A 63 1.24 -1.10 6.76
CA ILE A 63 1.91 -1.64 7.95
C ILE A 63 2.81 -0.58 8.56
N SER A 64 3.63 0.11 7.76
CA SER A 64 4.60 1.10 8.25
C SER A 64 3.93 2.27 8.97
N ASN A 65 2.79 2.75 8.46
CA ASN A 65 2.07 3.85 9.09
C ASN A 65 1.24 3.36 10.29
N PHE A 66 0.46 2.29 10.15
CA PHE A 66 -0.51 1.90 11.17
C PHE A 66 0.05 0.99 12.27
N GLN A 67 1.28 0.49 12.16
CA GLN A 67 1.95 -0.28 13.21
C GLN A 67 2.28 0.57 14.45
N ASN A 68 2.67 1.83 14.25
CA ASN A 68 3.02 2.76 15.34
C ASN A 68 1.97 3.85 15.48
N ILE A 69 0.81 3.51 16.04
CA ILE A 69 -0.15 4.53 16.45
C ILE A 69 0.33 5.16 17.76
N PRO A 70 0.44 6.50 17.83
CA PRO A 70 0.84 7.18 19.05
C PRO A 70 -0.12 6.85 20.20
N ARG A 71 0.46 6.72 21.41
CA ARG A 71 -0.23 6.32 22.65
C ARG A 71 -1.52 7.11 22.87
N LYS A 72 -2.54 6.46 23.44
CA LYS A 72 -3.77 7.13 23.88
C LYS A 72 -3.41 8.21 24.91
N ILE A 73 -4.09 9.35 24.82
CA ILE A 73 -3.92 10.50 25.72
C ILE A 73 -4.09 10.00 27.16
N GLU A 74 -3.05 10.14 27.97
CA GLU A 74 -3.12 9.87 29.41
C GLU A 74 -3.58 11.14 30.15
N PRO A 75 -4.30 11.04 31.29
CA PRO A 75 -4.83 12.20 32.00
C PRO A 75 -3.76 13.22 32.39
N GLU A 76 -2.52 12.75 32.55
CA GLU A 76 -1.31 13.48 32.96
C GLU A 76 -0.66 14.27 31.81
N ASP A 77 -1.11 14.08 30.56
CA ASP A 77 -0.58 14.78 29.38
C ASP A 77 -0.98 16.26 29.37
N GLY A 78 0.03 17.14 29.31
CA GLY A 78 -0.14 18.60 29.20
C GLY A 78 -0.90 19.05 27.94
N TRP A 79 -1.44 20.27 27.96
CA TRP A 79 -2.27 20.83 26.88
C TRP A 79 -1.64 20.72 25.47
N PHE A 80 -0.33 20.92 25.34
CA PHE A 80 0.39 20.77 24.07
C PHE A 80 0.47 19.33 23.57
N ALA A 81 0.61 18.36 24.48
CA ALA A 81 0.61 16.94 24.13
C ALA A 81 -0.76 16.51 23.58
N ARG A 82 -1.85 17.03 24.17
CA ARG A 82 -3.22 16.78 23.70
C ARG A 82 -3.47 17.29 22.27
N ILE A 83 -2.95 18.46 21.91
CA ILE A 83 -3.07 19.05 20.56
C ILE A 83 -2.24 18.24 19.55
N LYS A 84 -0.99 17.88 19.89
CA LYS A 84 -0.14 17.03 19.04
C LYS A 84 -0.83 15.70 18.73
N VAL A 85 -1.33 15.00 19.75
CA VAL A 85 -1.99 13.70 19.56
C VAL A 85 -3.23 13.82 18.67
N ARG A 86 -4.01 14.90 18.80
CA ARG A 86 -5.17 15.15 17.94
C ARG A 86 -4.77 15.39 16.48
N LEU A 87 -3.70 16.17 16.25
CA LEU A 87 -3.17 16.45 14.92
C LEU A 87 -2.61 15.18 14.26
N TYR A 88 -1.84 14.37 14.99
CA TYR A 88 -1.36 13.08 14.51
C TYR A 88 -2.51 12.14 14.16
N ARG A 89 -3.54 12.06 15.01
CA ARG A 89 -4.74 11.26 14.73
C ARG A 89 -5.46 11.71 13.46
N PHE A 90 -5.56 13.01 13.22
CA PHE A 90 -6.13 13.55 11.99
C PHE A 90 -5.30 13.16 10.77
N TRP A 91 -3.96 13.24 10.88
CA TRP A 91 -3.04 12.82 9.82
C TRP A 91 -3.18 11.34 9.47
N PHE A 92 -3.30 10.47 10.49
CA PHE A 92 -3.57 9.05 10.28
C PHE A 92 -4.94 8.78 9.64
N LEU A 93 -5.94 9.63 9.90
CA LEU A 93 -7.25 9.54 9.28
C LEU A 93 -7.18 9.91 7.80
N VAL A 94 -6.48 11.01 7.47
CA VAL A 94 -6.19 11.42 6.09
C VAL A 94 -5.41 10.33 5.35
N LEU A 95 -4.38 9.74 5.97
CA LEU A 95 -3.61 8.63 5.40
C LEU A 95 -4.47 7.39 5.17
N GLY A 96 -5.36 7.04 6.10
CA GLY A 96 -6.30 5.93 5.93
C GLY A 96 -7.27 6.17 4.77
N LEU A 97 -7.73 7.41 4.60
CA LEU A 97 -8.61 7.79 3.51
C LEU A 97 -7.87 7.77 2.16
N LEU A 98 -6.65 8.28 2.13
CA LEU A 98 -5.73 8.16 0.98
C LEU A 98 -5.48 6.69 0.62
N PHE A 99 -5.31 5.82 1.61
CA PHE A 99 -5.14 4.39 1.41
C PHE A 99 -6.37 3.74 0.77
N ILE A 100 -7.58 4.07 1.25
CA ILE A 100 -8.82 3.58 0.64
C ILE A 100 -8.94 4.08 -0.82
N LEU A 101 -8.61 5.34 -1.06
CA LEU A 101 -8.69 5.96 -2.37
C LEU A 101 -7.67 5.36 -3.34
N THR A 102 -6.42 5.14 -2.89
CA THR A 102 -5.40 4.43 -3.66
C THR A 102 -5.77 2.98 -3.89
N THR A 103 -6.29 2.26 -2.89
CA THR A 103 -6.77 0.88 -3.08
C THR A 103 -7.90 0.82 -4.11
N GLY A 104 -8.84 1.77 -4.08
CA GLY A 104 -9.90 1.88 -5.07
C GLY A 104 -9.37 2.17 -6.48
N LEU A 105 -8.43 3.10 -6.62
CA LEU A 105 -7.74 3.39 -7.88
C LEU A 105 -6.99 2.17 -8.41
N VAL A 106 -6.28 1.46 -7.53
CA VAL A 106 -5.52 0.26 -7.88
C VAL A 106 -6.46 -0.85 -8.31
N LEU A 107 -7.60 -1.05 -7.62
CA LEU A 107 -8.62 -1.99 -8.04
C LEU A 107 -9.20 -1.63 -9.40
N PHE A 108 -9.51 -0.35 -9.64
CA PHE A 108 -10.02 0.13 -10.92
C PHE A 108 -9.02 -0.09 -12.07
N ILE A 109 -7.75 0.28 -11.85
CA ILE A 109 -6.67 0.09 -12.81
C ILE A 109 -6.40 -1.39 -13.04
N SER A 110 -6.34 -2.20 -11.97
CA SER A 110 -6.13 -3.65 -12.07
C SER A 110 -7.27 -4.31 -12.84
N TYR A 111 -8.52 -3.96 -12.54
CA TYR A 111 -9.69 -4.47 -13.23
C TYR A 111 -9.64 -4.12 -14.72
N ARG A 112 -9.37 -2.85 -15.06
CA ARG A 112 -9.26 -2.40 -16.44
C ARG A 112 -8.14 -3.11 -17.19
N LEU A 113 -6.96 -3.22 -16.58
CA LEU A 113 -5.80 -3.85 -17.18
C LEU A 113 -5.97 -5.37 -17.37
N ILE A 114 -6.57 -6.06 -16.38
CA ILE A 114 -6.89 -7.49 -16.49
C ILE A 114 -7.95 -7.72 -17.55
N MET A 115 -8.97 -6.86 -17.63
CA MET A 115 -10.03 -6.97 -18.64
C MET A 115 -9.49 -6.74 -20.05
N ASP A 116 -8.64 -5.72 -20.23
CA ASP A 116 -7.95 -5.46 -21.50
C ASP A 116 -7.00 -6.62 -21.90
N TRP A 117 -6.35 -7.25 -20.92
CA TRP A 117 -5.51 -8.42 -21.14
C TRP A 117 -6.33 -9.66 -21.52
N LEU A 118 -7.42 -9.94 -20.80
CA LEU A 118 -8.33 -11.06 -21.07
C LEU A 118 -9.07 -10.89 -22.40
N SER A 119 -9.31 -9.66 -22.86
CA SER A 119 -9.91 -9.39 -24.16
C SER A 119 -8.93 -9.58 -25.34
N ARG A 120 -7.62 -9.59 -25.07
CA ARG A 120 -6.57 -9.77 -26.11
C ARG A 120 -6.16 -11.23 -26.30
N TYR A 121 -6.60 -12.13 -25.43
CA TYR A 121 -6.39 -13.57 -25.48
C TYR A 121 -7.71 -14.32 -25.64
#